data_AF-A0A319D522-F1
#
_entry.id   AF-A0A319D522-F1
#
_cell.length_a   1.000
_cell.length_b   1.000
_cell.length_c   1.000
_cell.angle_alpha   90.00
_cell.angle_beta   90.00
_cell.angle_gamma   90.00
#
_symmetry.space_group_name_H-M   'P 1'
#
loop_
_entity.id
_entity.type
_entity.pdbx_description
1 polymer ?
#
loop_
_entity_poly.entity_id
_entity_poly.type
_entity_poly.pdbx_seq_one_letter_code
_entity_poly.pdbx_strand_id
1 'polypeptide(L)'
;LTLLTLLLTLTPPTHASDKSSSSTTVGILIPDWSVTIPSYASTAASVTAINALETTYLVSCLASAPTSLCHIEHPWTIIQGETTASLTGVYTAWSSGSDAVTATRDLACSFTSRTESVSCTLSYKATGTFDGSSYATSTSTKGKFATDQVEYDQLLVTGGVESFTKPQATKTPGVA
;
A
#
# COMPACT_ATOMS: atom_id res chain seq x y z
N LEU A 1 -29.33 -4.45 66.18
CA LEU A 1 -28.23 -4.35 65.20
C LEU A 1 -28.86 -4.42 63.82
N THR A 2 -28.71 -3.37 63.04
CA THR A 2 -29.54 -3.00 61.89
C THR A 2 -29.21 -3.82 60.64
N LEU A 3 -30.24 -4.29 59.95
CA LEU A 3 -30.18 -5.03 58.68
C LEU A 3 -29.97 -4.03 57.53
N LEU A 4 -28.88 -4.16 56.75
CA LEU A 4 -28.62 -3.31 55.58
C LEU A 4 -28.61 -4.17 54.30
N THR A 5 -29.69 -4.11 53.54
CA THR A 5 -29.87 -4.71 52.21
C THR A 5 -29.12 -3.90 51.15
N LEU A 6 -28.12 -4.51 50.50
CA LEU A 6 -27.40 -3.94 49.36
C LEU A 6 -28.09 -4.41 48.06
N LEU A 7 -28.80 -3.50 47.37
CA LEU A 7 -29.31 -3.73 46.01
C LEU A 7 -28.16 -3.58 45.00
N LEU A 8 -27.75 -4.67 44.35
CA LEU A 8 -26.93 -4.61 43.13
C LEU A 8 -27.83 -4.30 41.95
N THR A 9 -27.71 -3.10 41.38
CA THR A 9 -28.28 -2.77 40.07
C THR A 9 -27.40 -3.39 38.99
N LEU A 10 -27.87 -4.43 38.30
CA LEU A 10 -27.24 -4.94 37.08
C LEU A 10 -27.44 -3.91 35.96
N THR A 11 -26.43 -3.09 35.68
CA THR A 11 -26.29 -2.41 34.40
C THR A 11 -25.89 -3.45 33.35
N PRO A 12 -26.64 -3.59 32.23
CA PRO A 12 -26.19 -4.44 31.15
C PRO A 12 -24.88 -3.89 30.59
N PRO A 13 -23.91 -4.74 30.22
CA PRO A 13 -22.71 -4.28 29.55
C PRO A 13 -23.15 -3.63 28.24
N THR A 14 -22.96 -2.31 28.15
CA THR A 14 -22.86 -1.61 26.88
C THR A 14 -21.76 -2.31 26.12
N HIS A 15 -22.17 -3.16 25.17
CA HIS A 15 -21.28 -3.67 24.14
C HIS A 15 -20.84 -2.42 23.37
N ALA A 16 -19.65 -1.92 23.72
CA ALA A 16 -18.89 -1.15 22.77
C ALA A 16 -18.78 -2.08 21.55
N SER A 17 -19.43 -1.72 20.46
CA SER A 17 -19.15 -2.33 19.17
C SER A 17 -17.67 -2.09 18.93
N ASP A 18 -16.83 -3.09 19.22
CA ASP A 18 -15.51 -3.18 18.64
C ASP A 18 -15.73 -2.93 17.15
N LYS A 19 -15.15 -1.85 16.62
CA LYS A 19 -14.93 -1.77 15.19
C LYS A 19 -14.19 -3.05 14.86
N SER A 20 -14.88 -4.00 14.23
CA SER A 20 -14.24 -5.20 13.72
C SER A 20 -13.01 -4.71 12.97
N SER A 21 -11.83 -5.03 13.50
CA SER A 21 -10.56 -4.68 12.89
C SER A 21 -10.36 -5.66 11.74
N SER A 22 -11.28 -5.59 10.76
CA SER A 22 -11.27 -6.45 9.60
C SER A 22 -10.07 -6.04 8.76
N SER A 23 -9.08 -6.92 8.68
CA SER A 23 -7.97 -6.82 7.76
C SER A 23 -8.11 -7.88 6.68
N THR A 24 -7.53 -7.63 5.51
CA THR A 24 -7.42 -8.64 4.45
C THR A 24 -6.05 -8.54 3.77
N THR A 25 -5.69 -9.53 2.99
CA THR A 25 -4.47 -9.54 2.19
C THR A 25 -4.84 -9.61 0.71
N VAL A 26 -4.27 -8.72 -0.09
CA VAL A 26 -4.46 -8.69 -1.54
C VAL A 26 -3.13 -8.93 -2.25
N GLY A 27 -3.15 -9.66 -3.37
CA GLY A 27 -1.97 -9.81 -4.21
C GLY A 27 -1.78 -8.59 -5.11
N ILE A 28 -0.61 -7.97 -5.06
CA ILE A 28 -0.21 -6.86 -5.91
C ILE A 28 0.80 -7.35 -6.94
N LEU A 29 0.55 -7.03 -8.21
CA LEU A 29 1.46 -7.38 -9.30
C LEU A 29 2.80 -6.67 -9.12
N ILE A 30 3.88 -7.44 -9.04
CA ILE A 30 5.26 -6.96 -9.04
C ILE A 30 6.02 -7.74 -10.12
N PRO A 31 6.48 -7.09 -11.21
CA PRO A 31 7.32 -7.76 -12.19
C PRO A 31 8.68 -8.08 -11.56
N ASP A 32 9.28 -9.22 -11.94
CA ASP A 32 10.65 -9.58 -11.53
C ASP A 32 11.66 -8.64 -12.18
N TRP A 33 11.92 -7.51 -11.51
CA TRP A 33 12.92 -6.53 -11.90
C TRP A 33 14.13 -6.61 -10.99
N SER A 34 15.31 -6.49 -11.59
CA SER A 34 16.60 -6.38 -10.88
C SER A 34 16.77 -5.07 -10.10
N VAL A 35 15.73 -4.26 -9.92
CA VAL A 35 15.77 -2.98 -9.20
C VAL A 35 15.20 -3.18 -7.80
N THR A 36 16.11 -3.41 -6.84
CA THR A 36 15.79 -3.58 -5.42
C THR A 36 14.93 -2.42 -4.90
N ILE A 37 13.74 -2.76 -4.42
CA ILE A 37 12.90 -1.85 -3.63
C ILE A 37 13.26 -2.10 -2.17
N PRO A 38 13.38 -1.08 -1.30
CA PRO A 38 13.39 -1.33 0.12
C PRO A 38 12.10 -2.07 0.50
N SER A 39 12.24 -3.29 1.04
CA SER A 39 11.12 -4.00 1.63
C SER A 39 10.84 -3.39 3.00
N TYR A 40 9.70 -2.72 3.15
CA TYR A 40 9.26 -2.27 4.47
C TYR A 40 8.37 -3.35 5.08
N ALA A 41 8.81 -3.95 6.19
CA ALA A 41 8.09 -5.05 6.85
C ALA A 41 6.85 -4.60 7.64
N SER A 42 6.72 -3.30 7.91
CA SER A 42 5.71 -2.74 8.80
C SER A 42 4.78 -1.76 8.08
N THR A 43 4.32 -2.11 6.88
CA THR A 43 3.38 -1.31 6.09
C THR A 43 2.00 -1.94 6.03
N ALA A 44 0.97 -1.09 5.92
CA ALA A 44 -0.37 -1.52 5.57
C ALA A 44 -1.01 -0.53 4.59
N ALA A 45 -2.00 -1.02 3.86
CA ALA A 45 -2.77 -0.26 2.91
C ALA A 45 -4.16 0.10 3.44
N SER A 46 -4.69 1.18 2.89
CA SER A 46 -6.10 1.54 2.98
C SER A 46 -6.69 1.67 1.58
N VAL A 47 -7.89 1.11 1.37
CA VAL A 47 -8.66 1.32 0.13
C VAL A 47 -9.22 2.74 0.14
N THR A 48 -8.83 3.56 -0.84
CA THR A 48 -9.35 4.94 -0.98
C THR A 48 -10.36 5.07 -2.10
N ALA A 49 -10.28 4.22 -3.11
CA ALA A 49 -11.27 4.10 -4.17
C ALA A 49 -11.32 2.66 -4.68
N ILE A 50 -12.51 2.23 -5.10
CA ILE A 50 -12.71 0.94 -5.76
C ILE A 50 -13.90 1.03 -6.70
N ASN A 51 -13.78 0.40 -7.86
CA ASN A 51 -14.85 0.21 -8.83
C ASN A 51 -14.67 -1.14 -9.54
N ALA A 52 -15.50 -1.45 -10.54
CA ALA A 52 -15.41 -2.72 -11.26
C ALA A 52 -14.09 -2.92 -12.03
N LEU A 53 -13.37 -1.85 -12.36
CA LEU A 53 -12.19 -1.86 -13.21
C LEU A 53 -10.89 -1.83 -12.40
N GLU A 54 -10.87 -1.14 -11.26
CA GLU A 54 -9.66 -0.92 -10.47
C GLU A 54 -9.91 -0.64 -8.99
N THR A 55 -8.88 -0.89 -8.19
CA THR A 55 -8.81 -0.50 -6.78
C THR A 55 -7.58 0.39 -6.54
N THR A 56 -7.78 1.49 -5.83
CA THR A 56 -6.72 2.40 -5.38
C THR A 56 -6.44 2.19 -3.90
N TYR A 57 -5.17 1.94 -3.60
CA TYR A 57 -4.64 1.75 -2.27
C TYR A 57 -3.67 2.88 -1.93
N LEU A 58 -3.73 3.34 -0.68
CA LEU A 58 -2.66 4.13 -0.07
C LEU A 58 -1.89 3.27 0.93
N VAL A 59 -0.60 3.08 0.69
CA VAL A 59 0.30 2.31 1.57
C VAL A 59 1.04 3.26 2.50
N SER A 60 1.04 2.95 3.79
CA SER A 60 1.75 3.74 4.80
C SER A 60 2.36 2.82 5.84
N CYS A 61 3.23 3.38 6.69
CA CYS A 61 3.68 2.68 7.88
C CYS A 61 2.50 2.37 8.80
N LEU A 62 2.50 1.18 9.40
CA LEU A 62 1.62 0.87 10.52
C LEU A 62 1.88 1.86 11.65
N ALA A 63 0.84 2.27 12.37
CA ALA A 63 0.97 3.26 13.46
C ALA A 63 1.94 2.82 14.57
N SER A 64 2.10 1.50 14.78
CA SER A 64 3.02 0.91 15.74
C SER A 64 4.40 0.54 15.15
N ALA A 65 4.65 0.84 13.87
CA ALA A 65 5.92 0.54 13.23
C ALA A 65 7.05 1.40 13.81
N PRO A 66 8.17 0.81 14.25
CA PRO A 66 9.41 1.55 14.47
C PRO A 66 9.82 2.28 13.18
N THR A 67 10.29 3.52 13.29
CA THR A 67 10.78 4.31 12.13
C THR A 67 11.96 3.65 11.42
N SER A 68 12.73 2.81 12.13
CA SER A 68 13.78 1.98 11.53
C SER A 68 13.25 0.88 10.60
N LEU A 69 11.97 0.51 10.72
CA LEU A 69 11.33 -0.54 9.92
C LEU A 69 10.41 0.02 8.82
N CYS A 70 10.01 1.29 8.93
CA CYS A 70 9.24 1.97 7.90
C CYS A 70 9.43 3.48 7.97
N HIS A 71 9.83 4.08 6.84
CA HIS A 71 10.03 5.53 6.71
C HIS A 71 9.32 6.06 5.45
N ILE A 72 8.01 5.82 5.39
CA ILE A 72 7.12 6.35 4.36
C ILE A 72 6.49 7.62 4.93
N GLU A 73 7.06 8.78 4.57
CA GLU A 73 6.53 10.09 4.99
C GLU A 73 5.21 10.43 4.29
N HIS A 74 5.13 10.10 3.01
CA HIS A 74 3.94 10.29 2.18
C HIS A 74 3.45 8.93 1.69
N PRO A 75 2.16 8.61 1.84
CA PRO A 75 1.63 7.32 1.43
C PRO A 75 1.95 7.01 -0.03
N TRP A 76 2.39 5.77 -0.31
CA TRP A 76 2.52 5.32 -1.68
C TRP A 76 1.16 5.03 -2.27
N THR A 77 0.98 5.32 -3.54
CA THR A 77 -0.25 5.00 -4.27
C THR A 77 -0.03 3.73 -5.07
N ILE A 78 -0.92 2.76 -4.90
CA ILE A 78 -1.01 1.59 -5.78
C ILE A 78 -2.38 1.62 -6.44
N ILE A 79 -2.43 1.53 -7.76
CA ILE A 79 -3.68 1.33 -8.50
C ILE A 79 -3.58 -0.02 -9.19
N GLN A 80 -4.51 -0.91 -8.91
CA GLN A 80 -4.52 -2.23 -9.54
C GLN A 80 -5.88 -2.52 -10.15
N GLY A 81 -5.88 -2.76 -11.46
CA GLY A 81 -7.05 -3.11 -12.23
C GLY A 81 -6.99 -4.50 -12.85
N GLU A 82 -7.93 -4.73 -13.77
CA GLU A 82 -8.03 -5.98 -14.55
C GLU A 82 -6.98 -6.07 -15.66
N THR A 83 -6.52 -4.93 -16.18
CA THR A 83 -5.58 -4.84 -17.32
C THR A 83 -4.39 -3.91 -17.07
N THR A 84 -4.33 -3.28 -15.90
CA THR A 84 -3.29 -2.32 -15.53
C THR A 84 -2.89 -2.48 -14.06
N ALA A 85 -1.66 -2.11 -13.75
CA ALA A 85 -1.19 -1.95 -12.38
C ALA A 85 -0.18 -0.81 -12.33
N SER A 86 -0.22 0.02 -11.29
CA SER A 86 0.77 1.06 -11.06
C SER A 86 1.12 1.21 -9.60
N LEU A 87 2.33 1.69 -9.36
CA LEU A 87 2.83 2.07 -8.05
C LEU A 87 3.60 3.38 -8.19
N THR A 88 3.21 4.39 -7.40
CA THR A 88 3.93 5.64 -7.27
C THR A 88 4.26 5.87 -5.80
N GLY A 89 5.53 6.09 -5.50
CA GLY A 89 6.00 6.26 -4.12
C GLY A 89 7.23 7.13 -4.00
N VAL A 90 7.32 7.84 -2.88
CA VAL A 90 8.51 8.58 -2.46
C VAL A 90 9.00 7.96 -1.15
N TYR A 91 10.32 7.76 -1.03
CA TYR A 91 10.92 7.18 0.16
C TYR A 91 12.34 7.69 0.38
N THR A 92 12.81 7.65 1.62
CA THR A 92 14.21 7.89 1.95
C THR A 92 15.02 6.66 1.56
N ALA A 93 15.81 6.77 0.51
CA ALA A 93 16.68 5.68 0.03
C ALA A 93 17.91 5.51 0.94
N TRP A 94 18.39 6.61 1.53
CA TRP A 94 19.51 6.62 2.45
C TRP A 94 19.52 7.92 3.27
N SER A 95 20.04 7.86 4.51
CA SER A 95 20.30 9.04 5.32
C SER A 95 21.44 8.79 6.34
N SER A 96 22.20 9.84 6.65
CA SER A 96 23.24 9.84 7.67
C SER A 96 23.57 11.28 8.09
N GLY A 97 23.45 11.58 9.39
CA GLY A 97 23.71 12.94 9.90
C GLY A 97 22.80 13.98 9.25
N SER A 98 23.39 15.00 8.64
CA SER A 98 22.66 16.02 7.87
C SER A 98 22.35 15.60 6.42
N ASP A 99 22.92 14.48 5.96
CA ASP A 99 22.75 14.02 4.59
C ASP A 99 21.56 13.07 4.46
N ALA A 100 20.80 13.25 3.38
CA ALA A 100 19.67 12.38 3.05
C ALA A 100 19.46 12.35 1.53
N VAL A 101 19.13 11.16 1.02
CA VAL A 101 18.73 10.93 -0.37
C VAL A 101 17.30 10.43 -0.40
N THR A 102 16.45 11.17 -1.09
CA THR A 102 15.06 10.81 -1.34
C THR A 102 14.93 10.24 -2.74
N ALA A 103 14.24 9.12 -2.88
CA ALA A 103 13.92 8.49 -4.14
C ALA A 103 12.42 8.57 -4.44
N THR A 104 12.10 8.84 -5.70
CA THR A 104 10.77 8.71 -6.31
C THR A 104 10.79 7.52 -7.25
N ARG A 105 9.74 6.70 -7.17
CA ARG A 105 9.53 5.54 -8.04
C ARG A 105 8.15 5.61 -8.67
N ASP A 106 8.10 5.38 -9.97
CA ASP A 106 6.89 5.23 -10.76
C ASP A 106 6.98 3.94 -11.56
N LEU A 107 6.09 3.00 -11.24
CA LEU A 107 5.88 1.76 -11.96
C LEU A 107 4.51 1.84 -12.63
N ALA A 108 4.45 1.53 -13.92
CA ALA A 108 3.21 1.36 -14.66
C ALA A 108 3.29 0.12 -15.54
N CYS A 109 2.34 -0.80 -15.37
CA CYS A 109 2.21 -2.05 -16.08
C CYS A 109 0.87 -2.12 -16.83
N SER A 110 0.88 -2.79 -17.98
CA SER A 110 -0.31 -3.14 -18.76
C SER A 110 -0.26 -4.60 -19.20
N PHE A 111 -1.43 -5.22 -19.25
CA PHE A 111 -1.62 -6.62 -19.62
C PHE A 111 -3.05 -6.85 -20.10
N THR A 112 -3.28 -7.87 -20.95
CA THR A 112 -4.63 -8.23 -21.39
C THR A 112 -5.40 -8.96 -20.30
N SER A 113 -4.69 -9.85 -19.59
CA SER A 113 -5.20 -10.68 -18.51
C SER A 113 -4.04 -11.03 -17.57
N ARG A 114 -4.34 -11.37 -16.31
CA ARG A 114 -3.33 -11.75 -15.31
C ARG A 114 -2.57 -13.04 -15.65
N THR A 115 -3.04 -13.80 -16.63
CA THR A 115 -2.44 -15.04 -17.12
C THR A 115 -1.61 -14.85 -18.39
N GLU A 116 -1.43 -13.61 -18.84
CA GLU A 116 -0.65 -13.27 -20.03
C GLU A 116 0.63 -12.51 -19.65
N SER A 117 1.46 -12.23 -20.67
CA SER A 117 2.65 -11.41 -20.48
C SER A 117 2.29 -9.99 -20.05
N VAL A 118 3.09 -9.43 -19.15
CA VAL A 118 2.90 -8.08 -18.62
C VAL A 118 3.97 -7.15 -19.20
N SER A 119 3.57 -5.97 -19.66
CA SER A 119 4.50 -4.95 -20.13
C SER A 119 4.56 -3.82 -19.11
N CYS A 120 5.74 -3.48 -18.60
CA CYS A 120 5.91 -2.47 -17.57
C CYS A 120 6.94 -1.41 -17.94
N THR A 121 6.75 -0.20 -17.44
CA THR A 121 7.72 0.89 -17.41
C THR A 121 8.05 1.22 -15.96
N LEU A 122 9.34 1.38 -15.66
CA LEU A 122 9.84 1.85 -14.38
C LEU A 122 10.54 3.18 -14.59
N SER A 123 10.21 4.18 -13.80
CA SER A 123 11.02 5.39 -13.64
C SER A 123 11.47 5.51 -12.19
N TYR A 124 12.73 5.85 -12.01
CA TYR A 124 13.36 6.07 -10.72
C TYR A 124 14.13 7.39 -10.78
N LYS A 125 13.96 8.22 -9.75
CA LYS A 125 14.72 9.45 -9.57
C LYS A 125 15.14 9.53 -8.12
N ALA A 126 16.40 9.83 -7.84
CA ALA A 126 16.85 10.10 -6.49
C ALA A 126 17.61 11.42 -6.43
N THR A 127 17.36 12.19 -5.39
CA THR A 127 17.95 13.52 -5.18
C THR A 127 18.18 13.76 -3.69
N GLY A 128 19.20 14.53 -3.36
CA GLY A 128 19.46 14.92 -1.97
C GLY A 128 20.90 15.37 -1.77
N THR A 129 21.46 15.03 -0.61
CA THR A 129 22.87 15.20 -0.32
C THR A 129 23.52 13.89 0.08
N PHE A 130 24.76 13.68 -0.34
CA PHE A 130 25.57 12.53 -0.03
C PHE A 130 27.02 13.00 0.10
N ASP A 131 27.65 12.72 1.25
CA ASP A 131 29.01 13.17 1.58
C ASP A 131 29.17 14.70 1.49
N GLY A 132 28.19 15.42 2.05
CA GLY A 132 28.14 16.88 2.06
C GLY A 132 27.92 17.55 0.69
N SER A 133 27.74 16.77 -0.38
CA SER A 133 27.58 17.26 -1.76
C SER A 133 26.19 16.97 -2.29
N SER A 134 25.72 17.79 -3.25
CA SER A 134 24.45 17.51 -3.92
C SER A 134 24.53 16.20 -4.71
N TYR A 135 23.53 15.35 -4.53
CA TYR A 135 23.37 14.09 -5.22
C TYR A 135 22.09 14.12 -6.07
N ALA A 136 22.19 13.66 -7.31
CA ALA A 136 21.04 13.44 -8.17
C ALA A 136 21.31 12.30 -9.17
N THR A 137 20.33 11.43 -9.36
CA THR A 137 20.34 10.38 -10.39
C THR A 137 18.92 10.10 -10.87
N SER A 138 18.79 9.59 -12.09
CA SER A 138 17.52 9.13 -12.62
C SER A 138 17.72 8.05 -13.67
N THR A 139 16.78 7.11 -13.73
CA THR A 139 16.72 6.09 -14.78
C THR A 139 15.28 5.81 -15.16
N SER A 140 15.06 5.37 -16.40
CA SER A 140 13.78 4.87 -16.87
C SER A 140 14.02 3.65 -17.74
N THR A 141 13.24 2.60 -17.55
CA THR A 141 13.34 1.35 -18.30
C THR A 141 11.97 0.78 -18.61
N LYS A 142 11.90 -0.03 -19.65
CA LYS A 142 10.71 -0.78 -20.05
C LYS A 142 11.06 -2.25 -20.16
N GLY A 143 10.15 -3.11 -19.71
CA GLY A 143 10.31 -4.56 -19.73
C GLY A 143 9.02 -5.24 -20.16
N LYS A 144 9.16 -6.43 -20.74
CA LYS A 144 8.05 -7.35 -20.98
C LYS A 144 8.38 -8.66 -20.27
N PHE A 145 7.46 -9.10 -19.43
CA PHE A 145 7.60 -10.24 -18.54
C PHE A 145 6.65 -11.33 -18.99
N ALA A 146 7.18 -12.54 -19.16
CA ALA A 146 6.32 -13.71 -19.30
C ALA A 146 5.58 -13.97 -17.98
N THR A 147 4.49 -14.73 -18.03
CA THR A 147 3.61 -14.95 -16.86
C THR A 147 4.32 -15.64 -15.70
N ASP A 148 5.34 -16.46 -15.98
CA ASP A 148 6.21 -17.11 -15.00
C ASP A 148 7.27 -16.17 -14.39
N GLN A 149 7.37 -14.92 -14.88
CA GLN A 149 8.25 -13.86 -14.39
C GLN A 149 7.47 -12.72 -13.70
N VAL A 150 6.21 -12.97 -13.38
CA VAL A 150 5.33 -12.03 -12.68
C VAL A 150 5.01 -12.62 -11.33
N GLU A 151 5.42 -11.91 -10.28
CA GLU A 151 5.12 -12.29 -8.91
C GLU A 151 3.98 -11.43 -8.35
N TYR A 152 3.31 -11.96 -7.32
CA TYR A 152 2.26 -11.25 -6.60
C TYR A 152 2.66 -11.09 -5.14
N ASP A 153 3.07 -9.88 -4.78
CA ASP A 153 3.40 -9.55 -3.40
C ASP A 153 2.13 -9.40 -2.56
N GLN A 154 2.21 -9.86 -1.32
CA GLN A 154 1.10 -9.77 -0.38
C GLN A 154 1.04 -8.37 0.24
N LEU A 155 -0.04 -7.65 -0.04
CA LEU A 155 -0.34 -6.36 0.57
C LEU A 155 -1.38 -6.54 1.68
N LEU A 156 -1.00 -6.26 2.92
CA LEU A 156 -1.92 -6.16 4.05
C LEU A 156 -2.79 -4.90 3.90
N VAL A 157 -4.11 -5.06 3.92
CA VAL A 157 -5.09 -3.99 3.87
C VAL A 157 -5.84 -3.95 5.20
N THR A 158 -5.74 -2.84 5.91
CA THR A 158 -6.40 -2.64 7.22
C THR A 158 -7.43 -1.52 7.21
N GLY A 159 -7.38 -0.62 6.22
CA GLY A 159 -8.34 0.47 6.07
C GLY A 159 -9.26 0.29 4.87
N GLY A 160 -10.53 0.65 5.02
CA GLY A 160 -11.50 0.63 3.92
C GLY A 160 -11.86 -0.77 3.41
N VAL A 161 -11.59 -1.83 4.20
CA VAL A 161 -11.82 -3.24 3.83
C VAL A 161 -13.29 -3.52 3.51
N GLU A 162 -14.21 -2.82 4.16
CA GLU A 162 -15.64 -2.96 3.87
C GLU A 162 -15.99 -2.55 2.42
N SER A 163 -15.14 -1.74 1.77
CA SER A 163 -15.33 -1.29 0.39
C SER A 163 -15.38 -2.46 -0.60
N PHE A 164 -14.70 -3.58 -0.34
CA PHE A 164 -14.74 -4.76 -1.20
C PHE A 164 -16.15 -5.38 -1.32
N THR A 165 -17.02 -5.17 -0.33
CA THR A 165 -18.38 -5.74 -0.30
C THR A 165 -19.47 -4.73 -0.65
N LYS A 166 -19.12 -3.46 -0.75
CA LYS A 166 -20.09 -2.41 -1.06
C LYS A 166 -20.36 -2.37 -2.59
N PRO A 167 -21.56 -1.93 -3.01
CA PRO A 167 -21.95 -1.96 -4.43
C PRO A 167 -21.03 -1.18 -5.37
N GLN A 168 -20.27 -0.17 -4.89
CA GLN A 168 -19.37 0.56 -5.79
C GLN A 168 -18.29 -0.35 -6.38
N ALA A 169 -17.88 -1.40 -5.67
CA ALA A 169 -16.85 -2.33 -6.14
C ALA A 169 -17.25 -3.07 -7.42
N THR A 170 -18.54 -3.12 -7.76
CA THR A 170 -19.05 -3.75 -8.99
C THR A 170 -19.60 -2.74 -9.99
N LYS A 171 -19.43 -1.43 -9.75
CA LYS A 171 -19.90 -0.39 -10.68
C LYS A 171 -18.82 -0.05 -11.69
N THR A 172 -19.17 -0.10 -12.96
CA THR A 172 -18.31 0.44 -14.03
C THR A 172 -18.42 1.97 -14.03
N PRO A 173 -17.29 2.70 -13.91
CA PRO A 173 -17.30 4.16 -14.03
C PRO A 173 -17.89 4.62 -15.37
N GLY A 174 -18.72 5.66 -15.35
CA GLY A 174 -19.25 6.28 -16.57
C GLY A 174 -20.48 5.60 -17.18
N VAL A 175 -21.02 4.53 -16.57
CA VAL A 175 -22.36 4.02 -16.90
C VAL A 175 -23.37 4.75 -16.01
N ALA A 176 -24.02 5.78 -16.56
CA ALA A 176 -25.14 6.48 -15.96
C ALA A 176 -26.46 5.78 -16.28
#